data_AF-A0A2D7MD69-F1
#
_entry.id   AF-A0A2D7MD69-F1
#
_cell.length_a   1.000
_cell.length_b   1.000
_cell.length_c   1.000
_cell.angle_alpha   90.00
_cell.angle_beta   90.00
_cell.angle_gamma   90.00
#
_symmetry.space_group_name_H-M   'P 1'
#
loop_
_entity.id
_entity.type
_entity.pdbx_description
1 polymer ?
#
loop_
_entity_poly.entity_id
_entity_poly.type
_entity_poly.pdbx_seq_one_letter_code
_entity_poly.pdbx_strand_id
1 'polypeptide(L)'
;MKLNSVRALVSAGLLFAGCWHDYVGIVPDKECEDAFVETQSWNDLVKILEMYPEGQIIQIEDDIWLEGVVISSDKEGANYQQILIQNIDNAPRGILLKTEMTNAHFYYPFQQRVFLNLKGLSFQMKQGMITAGLYHILYDNPVLTKIPLVVLKEHLIRSCALPEPIEPTPIKLEILSERHNYTLQRFTGLSFASNEFGKMLGEFREDSKRLLLDCNGNQLRLVLTGYEEYYDYLIPESPIQISGIIYAKNGEWNIELNSIEHLKLIEETCPGRNLTKGLFISEIADPDNDIKARFIELYNADENDVSLQGWEIQRYTNADTTVSSRFDLSSYTIKSNSTFVIAADAQQFEFVYGIIPDAEARGSSVANSNGDDNLVLVNSDGKVIDIFGRIGEDGSGTDHEFEDGRAQRKSHIKEGTDIFDFEQWEISNDSGGNGTELKIKNAPEDFNPGIRIN
;
A
#
# COMPACT_ATOMS: atom_id res chain seq x y z
N MET A 1 -0.52 81.15 31.84
CA MET A 1 0.31 80.20 31.07
C MET A 1 -0.57 79.06 30.62
N LYS A 2 -0.85 78.97 29.31
CA LYS A 2 -1.63 77.89 28.67
C LYS A 2 -0.82 77.36 27.48
N LEU A 3 -0.82 76.03 27.37
CA LEU A 3 -0.76 75.16 26.18
C LEU A 3 -0.06 75.67 24.90
N ASN A 4 0.90 74.89 24.36
CA ASN A 4 0.66 73.95 23.25
C ASN A 4 1.96 73.40 22.60
N SER A 5 1.80 72.24 21.97
CA SER A 5 2.43 71.74 20.72
C SER A 5 3.83 71.11 20.72
N VAL A 6 3.83 69.77 20.62
CA VAL A 6 4.37 68.94 19.52
C VAL A 6 5.76 69.29 18.95
N ARG A 7 6.72 68.37 19.12
CA ARG A 7 7.63 67.93 18.05
C ARG A 7 7.95 66.44 18.20
N ALA A 8 7.55 65.67 17.19
CA ALA A 8 8.06 64.34 16.89
C ALA A 8 9.50 64.45 16.35
N LEU A 9 10.38 63.53 16.72
CA LEU A 9 11.55 63.19 15.90
C LEU A 9 12.12 61.81 16.28
N VAL A 10 11.81 60.86 15.40
CA VAL A 10 12.67 59.79 14.87
C VAL A 10 13.24 58.78 15.88
N SER A 11 12.46 57.72 16.10
CA SER A 11 12.99 56.43 16.53
C SER A 11 13.86 55.84 15.42
N ALA A 12 15.13 55.59 15.75
CA ALA A 12 16.09 54.89 14.92
C ALA A 12 15.59 53.46 14.64
N GLY A 13 15.14 53.21 13.42
CA GLY A 13 14.98 51.86 12.90
C GLY A 13 16.35 51.27 12.66
N LEU A 14 16.79 50.39 13.55
CA LEU A 14 17.85 49.42 13.28
C LEU A 14 17.32 48.45 12.21
N LEU A 15 17.56 48.78 10.95
CA LEU A 15 17.54 47.81 9.87
C LEU A 15 18.74 46.88 10.10
N PHE A 16 18.49 45.76 10.78
CA PHE A 16 19.29 44.57 10.56
C PHE A 16 19.04 44.12 9.12
N ALA A 17 19.82 44.67 8.19
CA ALA A 17 20.11 43.99 6.94
C ALA A 17 20.91 42.74 7.32
N GLY A 18 20.19 41.69 7.73
CA GLY A 18 20.76 40.35 7.72
C GLY A 18 21.25 40.11 6.30
N CYS A 19 22.55 39.96 6.14
CA CYS A 19 23.08 39.25 4.99
C CYS A 19 22.56 37.82 5.11
N TRP A 20 21.37 37.55 4.54
CA TRP A 20 21.10 36.24 3.98
C TRP A 20 22.07 36.10 2.83
N HIS A 21 23.23 35.54 3.14
CA HIS A 21 24.12 35.03 2.11
C HIS A 21 23.42 33.77 1.62
N ASP A 22 22.63 33.90 0.56
CA ASP A 22 22.31 32.79 -0.32
C ASP A 22 23.66 32.28 -0.85
N TYR A 23 24.32 31.41 -0.09
CA TYR A 23 25.35 30.54 -0.64
C TYR A 23 24.64 29.46 -1.46
N VAL A 24 23.97 29.86 -2.54
CA VAL A 24 23.91 29.02 -3.75
C VAL A 24 25.25 29.22 -4.45
N GLY A 25 26.32 28.84 -3.74
CA GLY A 25 27.64 28.72 -4.33
C GLY A 25 27.60 27.51 -5.22
N ILE A 26 27.27 27.69 -6.49
CA ILE A 26 27.85 26.84 -7.53
C ILE A 26 29.35 27.11 -7.38
N VAL A 27 30.06 26.27 -6.62
CA VAL A 27 31.51 26.25 -6.67
C VAL A 27 31.82 25.85 -8.10
N PRO A 28 32.34 26.74 -8.96
CA PRO A 28 32.79 26.30 -10.26
C PRO A 28 34.00 25.44 -9.94
N ASP A 29 33.88 24.12 -10.12
CA ASP A 29 35.04 23.25 -10.00
C ASP A 29 36.04 23.74 -11.06
N LYS A 30 37.14 24.27 -10.53
CA LYS A 30 38.41 24.49 -11.21
C LYS A 30 38.67 23.25 -12.07
N GLU A 31 38.74 23.42 -13.40
CA GLU A 31 39.13 22.38 -14.39
C GLU A 31 38.94 20.95 -13.88
N CYS A 32 37.68 20.51 -13.80
CA CYS A 32 37.36 19.13 -13.45
C CYS A 32 37.79 18.25 -14.64
N GLU A 33 38.97 17.66 -14.55
CA GLU A 33 39.40 16.59 -15.45
C GLU A 33 39.14 15.24 -14.76
N ASP A 34 38.46 14.34 -15.47
CA ASP A 34 38.37 12.95 -15.02
C ASP A 34 39.78 12.38 -14.86
N ALA A 35 40.07 11.83 -13.69
CA ALA A 35 41.24 10.99 -13.54
C ALA A 35 41.11 9.84 -14.55
N PHE A 36 42.15 9.61 -15.37
CA PHE A 36 42.17 8.46 -16.28
C PHE A 36 42.31 7.19 -15.44
N VAL A 37 41.16 6.66 -15.01
CA VAL A 37 41.06 5.47 -14.16
C VAL A 37 40.55 4.33 -15.02
N GLU A 38 41.36 3.28 -15.17
CA GLU A 38 40.91 2.04 -15.80
C GLU A 38 39.99 1.29 -14.83
N THR A 39 38.73 1.10 -15.22
CA THR A 39 37.72 0.45 -14.37
C THR A 39 37.52 -1.01 -14.74
N GLN A 40 37.16 -1.80 -13.73
CA GLN A 40 36.90 -3.23 -13.84
C GLN A 40 35.41 -3.53 -13.72
N SER A 41 35.01 -4.75 -14.09
CA SER A 41 33.61 -5.17 -13.97
C SER A 41 33.23 -5.40 -12.51
N TRP A 42 32.05 -4.97 -12.11
CA TRP A 42 31.47 -5.30 -10.81
C TRP A 42 31.33 -6.81 -10.60
N ASN A 43 31.18 -7.59 -11.67
CA ASN A 43 31.14 -9.04 -11.60
C ASN A 43 32.44 -9.65 -11.05
N ASP A 44 33.58 -8.97 -11.20
CA ASP A 44 34.85 -9.46 -10.67
C ASP A 44 34.91 -9.29 -9.14
N LEU A 45 34.40 -8.17 -8.60
CA LEU A 45 34.16 -8.03 -7.16
C LEU A 45 33.19 -9.10 -6.64
N VAL A 46 32.08 -9.34 -7.34
CA VAL A 46 31.09 -10.36 -6.94
C VAL A 46 31.76 -11.75 -6.86
N LYS A 47 32.53 -12.14 -7.88
CA LYS A 47 33.27 -13.42 -7.87
C LYS A 47 34.22 -13.51 -6.68
N ILE A 48 34.94 -12.43 -6.36
CA ILE A 48 35.85 -12.40 -5.20
C ILE A 48 35.06 -12.65 -3.91
N LEU A 49 33.92 -11.98 -3.72
CA LEU A 49 33.10 -12.11 -2.51
C LEU A 49 32.44 -13.50 -2.40
N GLU A 50 32.03 -14.10 -3.53
CA GLU A 50 31.46 -15.45 -3.59
C GLU A 50 32.46 -16.57 -3.28
N MET A 51 33.77 -16.30 -3.33
CA MET A 51 34.80 -17.26 -2.93
C MET A 51 34.84 -17.53 -1.41
N TYR A 52 34.10 -16.75 -0.62
CA TYR A 52 34.13 -16.81 0.83
C TYR A 52 32.72 -17.09 1.40
N PRO A 53 32.63 -17.68 2.61
CA PRO A 53 31.40 -17.85 3.34
C PRO A 53 30.51 -16.59 3.37
N GLU A 54 29.20 -16.80 3.26
CA GLU A 54 28.22 -15.71 3.30
C GLU A 54 28.37 -14.86 4.57
N GLY A 55 28.38 -13.55 4.40
CA GLY A 55 28.55 -12.59 5.48
C GLY A 55 29.97 -12.47 6.02
N GLN A 56 30.97 -13.15 5.44
CA GLN A 56 32.36 -12.92 5.81
C GLN A 56 32.82 -11.52 5.35
N ILE A 57 33.60 -10.84 6.22
CA ILE A 57 34.20 -9.54 5.91
C ILE A 57 35.57 -9.77 5.27
N ILE A 58 35.84 -9.06 4.18
CA ILE A 58 37.06 -9.21 3.37
C ILE A 58 37.60 -7.85 3.02
N GLN A 59 38.90 -7.66 3.26
CA GLN A 59 39.62 -6.47 2.81
C GLN A 59 40.21 -6.73 1.42
N ILE A 60 39.99 -5.80 0.49
CA ILE A 60 40.57 -5.86 -0.86
C ILE A 60 41.89 -5.10 -0.84
N GLU A 61 43.01 -5.74 -1.18
CA GLU A 61 44.33 -5.10 -1.21
C GLU A 61 44.77 -4.66 -2.62
N ASP A 62 44.07 -5.17 -3.63
CA ASP A 62 44.33 -4.88 -5.03
C ASP A 62 43.77 -3.50 -5.42
N ASP A 63 44.48 -2.82 -6.32
CA ASP A 63 44.07 -1.53 -6.87
C ASP A 63 42.99 -1.73 -7.94
N ILE A 64 41.76 -1.99 -7.47
CA ILE A 64 40.58 -2.21 -8.30
C ILE A 64 39.70 -0.97 -8.25
N TRP A 65 39.33 -0.48 -9.42
CA TRP A 65 38.43 0.65 -9.56
C TRP A 65 37.13 0.22 -10.23
N LEU A 66 36.00 0.63 -9.65
CA LEU A 66 34.67 0.37 -10.18
C LEU A 66 34.02 1.68 -10.62
N GLU A 67 33.40 1.69 -11.79
CA GLU A 67 32.54 2.79 -12.23
C GLU A 67 31.10 2.54 -11.80
N GLY A 68 30.42 3.58 -11.30
CA GLY A 68 29.00 3.49 -10.97
C GLY A 68 28.33 4.86 -10.87
N VAL A 69 27.08 4.84 -10.44
CA VAL A 69 26.24 6.01 -10.25
C VAL A 69 25.65 5.99 -8.84
N VAL A 70 25.63 7.15 -8.18
CA VAL A 70 25.03 7.33 -6.86
C VAL A 70 23.51 7.24 -6.99
N ILE A 71 22.90 6.28 -6.29
CA ILE A 71 21.45 6.04 -6.31
C ILE A 71 20.75 6.42 -5.00
N SER A 72 21.49 6.83 -3.97
CA SER A 72 20.94 7.35 -2.71
C SER A 72 20.98 8.87 -2.64
N SER A 73 20.11 9.46 -1.84
CA SER A 73 20.17 10.88 -1.46
C SER A 73 19.70 11.05 -0.02
N ASP A 74 20.40 11.89 0.73
CA ASP A 74 20.00 12.33 2.07
C ASP A 74 19.39 13.73 2.11
N LYS A 75 19.08 14.30 0.94
CA LYS A 75 18.52 15.64 0.78
C LYS A 75 17.20 15.84 1.55
N GLU A 76 16.32 14.85 1.52
CA GLU A 76 15.02 14.87 2.21
C GLU A 76 15.02 13.96 3.45
N GLY A 77 16.18 13.73 4.08
CA GLY A 77 16.30 13.00 5.35
C GLY A 77 16.41 11.47 5.26
N ALA A 78 16.22 10.88 4.07
CA ALA A 78 16.48 9.45 3.82
C ALA A 78 17.99 9.14 3.80
N ASN A 79 18.39 7.86 3.77
CA ASN A 79 19.77 7.42 3.51
C ASN A 79 20.89 8.13 4.32
N TYR A 80 20.62 8.50 5.56
CA TYR A 80 21.58 9.20 6.41
C TYR A 80 22.83 8.35 6.69
N GLN A 81 24.03 8.95 6.58
CA GLN A 81 25.32 8.31 6.87
C GLN A 81 25.62 7.04 6.04
N GLN A 82 25.07 7.01 4.83
CA GLN A 82 25.36 5.97 3.85
C GLN A 82 25.29 6.52 2.43
N ILE A 83 26.02 5.89 1.51
CA ILE A 83 25.92 6.18 0.08
C ILE A 83 25.72 4.85 -0.64
N LEU A 84 24.65 4.73 -1.41
CA LEU A 84 24.46 3.61 -2.32
C LEU A 84 24.89 4.01 -3.72
N ILE A 85 25.72 3.15 -4.32
CA ILE A 85 26.12 3.25 -5.71
C ILE A 85 25.65 2.02 -6.48
N GLN A 86 25.40 2.18 -7.77
CA GLN A 86 24.98 1.12 -8.68
C GLN A 86 25.85 1.12 -9.95
N ASN A 87 26.09 -0.05 -10.53
CA ASN A 87 26.65 -0.13 -11.89
C ASN A 87 25.68 0.40 -12.96
N ILE A 88 26.23 0.72 -14.14
CA ILE A 88 25.52 1.35 -15.27
C ILE A 88 25.02 0.29 -16.29
N ASP A 89 25.35 -0.98 -16.10
CA ASP A 89 24.97 -2.05 -17.02
C ASP A 89 23.54 -2.60 -16.79
N ASN A 90 23.06 -3.43 -17.72
CA ASN A 90 21.71 -4.01 -17.68
C ASN A 90 21.53 -5.10 -16.60
N ALA A 91 22.54 -5.41 -15.81
CA ALA A 91 22.49 -6.38 -14.73
C ALA A 91 22.78 -5.66 -13.40
N PRO A 92 21.81 -4.87 -12.89
CA PRO A 92 22.07 -3.92 -11.82
C PRO A 92 22.58 -4.62 -10.55
N ARG A 93 23.57 -4.02 -9.90
CA ARG A 93 24.17 -4.41 -8.64
C ARG A 93 24.42 -3.17 -7.81
N GLY A 94 24.11 -3.26 -6.53
CA GLY A 94 24.29 -2.18 -5.57
C GLY A 94 25.43 -2.43 -4.60
N ILE A 95 26.14 -1.37 -4.22
CA ILE A 95 27.07 -1.37 -3.09
C ILE A 95 26.64 -0.27 -2.11
N LEU A 96 26.42 -0.66 -0.86
CA LEU A 96 26.17 0.25 0.26
C LEU A 96 27.50 0.64 0.91
N LEU A 97 27.91 1.90 0.77
CA LEU A 97 29.06 2.46 1.48
C LEU A 97 28.60 3.04 2.82
N LYS A 98 29.00 2.42 3.93
CA LYS A 98 28.78 3.00 5.27
C LYS A 98 29.77 4.15 5.49
N THR A 99 29.28 5.33 5.85
CA THR A 99 30.14 6.52 6.00
C THR A 99 29.78 7.36 7.21
N GLU A 100 30.72 8.15 7.70
CA GLU A 100 30.46 9.18 8.72
C GLU A 100 29.92 10.48 8.11
N MET A 101 29.95 10.60 6.77
CA MET A 101 29.49 11.76 6.03
C MET A 101 28.01 12.04 6.29
N THR A 102 27.69 13.32 6.50
CA THR A 102 26.33 13.85 6.54
C THR A 102 26.16 14.87 5.41
N ASN A 103 24.92 15.06 4.96
CA ASN A 103 24.60 15.88 3.78
C ASN A 103 25.39 15.42 2.54
N ALA A 104 25.42 14.10 2.34
CA ALA A 104 26.13 13.46 1.24
C ALA A 104 25.66 13.99 -0.12
N HIS A 105 24.38 14.36 -0.27
CA HIS A 105 23.82 14.91 -1.50
C HIS A 105 24.53 16.17 -2.03
N PHE A 106 25.20 16.97 -1.18
CA PHE A 106 26.00 18.12 -1.64
C PHE A 106 27.28 17.72 -2.35
N TYR A 107 27.87 16.59 -1.94
CA TYR A 107 29.13 16.10 -2.49
C TYR A 107 28.87 15.10 -3.60
N TYR A 108 28.01 14.12 -3.33
CA TYR A 108 27.65 13.00 -4.20
C TYR A 108 26.13 13.07 -4.46
N PRO A 109 25.68 13.98 -5.34
CA PRO A 109 24.27 14.11 -5.65
C PRO A 109 23.72 12.83 -6.28
N PHE A 110 22.42 12.60 -6.13
CA PHE A 110 21.72 11.53 -6.83
C PHE A 110 22.00 11.60 -8.35
N GLN A 111 22.23 10.44 -8.97
CA GLN A 111 22.66 10.29 -10.37
C GLN A 111 24.10 10.74 -10.69
N GLN A 112 24.92 11.11 -9.70
CA GLN A 112 26.33 11.41 -9.91
C GLN A 112 27.11 10.16 -10.31
N ARG A 113 27.81 10.21 -11.45
CA ARG A 113 28.79 9.20 -11.84
C ARG A 113 30.02 9.28 -10.94
N VAL A 114 30.49 8.13 -10.47
CA VAL A 114 31.58 8.00 -9.50
C VAL A 114 32.49 6.82 -9.84
N PHE A 115 33.75 6.93 -9.40
CA PHE A 115 34.75 5.87 -9.42
C PHE A 115 35.06 5.45 -7.98
N LEU A 116 34.86 4.18 -7.66
CA LEU A 116 35.14 3.60 -6.35
C LEU A 116 36.43 2.79 -6.40
N ASN A 117 37.45 3.21 -5.65
CA ASN A 117 38.65 2.41 -5.38
C ASN A 117 38.40 1.44 -4.23
N LEU A 118 38.58 0.15 -4.48
CA LEU A 118 38.35 -0.91 -3.49
C LEU A 118 39.53 -1.14 -2.54
N LYS A 119 40.74 -0.69 -2.91
CA LYS A 119 41.98 -0.98 -2.17
C LYS A 119 41.90 -0.50 -0.71
N GLY A 120 42.19 -1.35 0.26
CA GLY A 120 42.11 -1.02 1.69
C GLY A 120 40.69 -0.89 2.25
N LEU A 121 39.64 -0.92 1.41
CA LEU A 121 38.26 -1.05 1.88
C LEU A 121 37.93 -2.51 2.17
N SER A 122 36.98 -2.69 3.08
CA SER A 122 36.45 -3.99 3.44
C SER A 122 35.01 -4.15 2.97
N PHE A 123 34.66 -5.35 2.55
CA PHE A 123 33.38 -5.68 1.96
C PHE A 123 32.77 -6.89 2.65
N GLN A 124 31.45 -6.89 2.74
CA GLN A 124 30.65 -8.00 3.24
C GLN A 124 29.49 -8.21 2.27
N MET A 125 29.30 -9.46 1.83
CA MET A 125 28.13 -9.84 1.03
C MET A 125 27.22 -10.76 1.83
N LYS A 126 25.95 -10.39 1.98
CA LYS A 126 24.93 -11.19 2.66
C LYS A 126 23.63 -11.15 1.86
N GLN A 127 23.12 -12.31 1.45
CA GLN A 127 21.92 -12.42 0.61
C GLN A 127 21.97 -11.50 -0.62
N GLY A 128 23.12 -11.38 -1.29
CA GLY A 128 23.33 -10.47 -2.42
C GLY A 128 23.48 -8.97 -2.09
N MET A 129 23.29 -8.54 -0.83
CA MET A 129 23.59 -7.18 -0.40
C MET A 129 25.08 -7.01 -0.17
N ILE A 130 25.74 -6.15 -0.96
CA ILE A 130 27.16 -5.83 -0.80
C ILE A 130 27.28 -4.54 0.02
N THR A 131 27.93 -4.63 1.18
CA THR A 131 28.23 -3.49 2.05
C THR A 131 29.72 -3.26 2.11
N ALA A 132 30.16 -2.01 1.96
CA ALA A 132 31.54 -1.60 2.16
C ALA A 132 31.71 -0.73 3.41
N GLY A 133 32.89 -0.84 4.01
CA GLY A 133 33.29 -0.12 5.20
C GLY A 133 34.77 -0.32 5.51
N LEU A 134 35.16 -0.05 6.75
CA LEU A 134 36.49 -0.40 7.24
C LEU A 134 36.43 -1.63 8.13
N TYR A 135 37.46 -2.47 8.07
CA TYR A 135 37.60 -3.60 8.96
C TYR A 135 38.00 -3.14 10.36
N HIS A 136 37.27 -3.60 11.36
CA HIS A 136 37.64 -3.42 12.76
C HIS A 136 37.32 -4.69 13.55
N ILE A 137 38.00 -4.89 14.68
CA ILE A 137 37.68 -5.97 15.62
C ILE A 137 37.09 -5.31 16.88
N LEU A 138 35.84 -5.65 17.22
CA LEU A 138 35.19 -5.21 18.45
C LEU A 138 34.86 -6.44 19.29
N TYR A 139 35.44 -6.52 20.50
CA TYR A 139 35.24 -7.65 21.40
C TYR A 139 35.47 -9.01 20.71
N ASP A 140 36.60 -9.14 20.01
CA ASP A 140 36.99 -10.32 19.23
C ASP A 140 36.08 -10.67 18.04
N ASN A 141 35.11 -9.81 17.71
CA ASN A 141 34.25 -9.99 16.54
C ASN A 141 34.67 -9.03 15.42
N PRO A 142 34.92 -9.54 14.20
CA PRO A 142 35.15 -8.69 13.05
C PRO A 142 33.85 -7.95 12.72
N VAL A 143 33.96 -6.63 12.55
CA VAL A 143 32.84 -5.75 12.23
C VAL A 143 33.23 -4.82 11.09
N LEU A 144 32.21 -4.41 10.34
CA LEU A 144 32.33 -3.44 9.27
C LEU A 144 31.91 -2.07 9.80
N THR A 145 32.88 -1.16 10.00
CA THR A 145 32.65 0.19 10.52
C THR A 145 32.50 1.21 9.39
N LYS A 146 32.04 2.41 9.75
CA LYS A 146 31.85 3.53 8.82
C LYS A 146 33.19 4.03 8.28
N ILE A 147 33.21 4.41 7.01
CA ILE A 147 34.34 5.06 6.34
C ILE A 147 34.36 6.54 6.76
N PRO A 148 35.44 7.04 7.39
CA PRO A 148 35.57 8.45 7.71
C PRO A 148 35.56 9.32 6.45
N LEU A 149 35.08 10.55 6.56
CA LEU A 149 34.91 11.47 5.43
C LEU A 149 36.16 11.65 4.55
N VAL A 150 37.35 11.73 5.17
CA VAL A 150 38.62 11.91 4.45
C VAL A 150 38.94 10.69 3.60
N VAL A 151 38.82 9.50 4.20
CA VAL A 151 39.03 8.22 3.50
C VAL A 151 38.00 8.06 2.39
N LEU A 152 36.71 8.36 2.64
CA LEU A 152 35.68 8.26 1.62
C LEU A 152 36.02 9.09 0.38
N LYS A 153 36.55 10.31 0.54
CA LYS A 153 36.91 11.18 -0.60
C LYS A 153 38.11 10.68 -1.40
N GLU A 154 38.99 9.90 -0.78
CA GLU A 154 40.11 9.24 -1.47
C GLU A 154 39.63 8.01 -2.27
N HIS A 155 38.59 7.33 -1.77
CA HIS A 155 38.06 6.11 -2.38
C HIS A 155 36.93 6.36 -3.38
N LEU A 156 36.11 7.39 -3.19
CA LEU A 156 34.95 7.68 -4.02
C LEU A 156 35.14 9.01 -4.75
N ILE A 157 35.63 8.92 -5.98
CA ILE A 157 35.94 10.08 -6.82
C ILE A 157 34.74 10.36 -7.72
N ARG A 158 34.35 11.63 -7.84
CA ARG A 158 33.28 12.04 -8.76
C ARG A 158 33.85 12.10 -10.16
N SER A 159 33.09 11.61 -11.14
CA SER A 159 33.36 11.94 -12.52
C SER A 159 32.94 13.37 -12.84
N CYS A 160 33.76 14.04 -13.62
CA CYS A 160 33.51 15.33 -14.23
C CYS A 160 32.59 15.26 -15.45
N ALA A 161 32.33 14.05 -15.97
CA ALA A 161 31.36 13.84 -17.02
C ALA A 161 29.98 14.32 -16.55
N LEU A 162 29.22 14.92 -17.49
CA LEU A 162 27.85 15.30 -17.21
C LEU A 162 27.06 14.06 -16.77
N PRO A 163 26.22 14.17 -15.72
CA PRO A 163 25.38 13.06 -15.30
C PRO A 163 24.50 12.61 -16.46
N GLU A 164 24.70 11.36 -16.91
CA GLU A 164 23.74 10.64 -17.71
C GLU A 164 22.87 9.86 -16.72
N PRO A 165 21.64 10.32 -16.43
CA PRO A 165 20.82 9.68 -15.42
C PRO A 165 20.50 8.25 -15.84
N ILE A 166 20.69 7.31 -14.91
CA ILE A 166 20.18 5.96 -15.09
C ILE A 166 18.68 5.97 -14.77
N GLU A 167 17.87 5.62 -15.77
CA GLU A 167 16.44 5.44 -15.56
C GLU A 167 16.22 4.13 -14.80
N PRO A 168 15.46 4.14 -13.68
CA PRO A 168 15.17 2.93 -12.92
C PRO A 168 14.51 1.88 -13.81
N THR A 169 14.98 0.64 -13.73
CA THR A 169 14.44 -0.45 -14.56
C THR A 169 13.03 -0.80 -14.09
N PRO A 170 12.01 -0.80 -14.98
CA PRO A 170 10.70 -1.32 -14.64
C PRO A 170 10.77 -2.81 -14.37
N ILE A 171 10.29 -3.24 -13.21
CA ILE A 171 10.33 -4.64 -12.81
C ILE A 171 9.06 -5.05 -12.07
N LYS A 172 8.68 -6.32 -12.17
CA LYS A 172 7.58 -6.90 -11.40
C LYS A 172 8.10 -7.51 -10.10
N LEU A 173 7.28 -7.53 -9.05
CA LEU A 173 7.66 -8.11 -7.76
C LEU A 173 8.01 -9.61 -7.88
N GLU A 174 7.30 -10.34 -8.74
CA GLU A 174 7.46 -11.79 -8.92
C GLU A 174 8.83 -12.24 -9.46
N ILE A 175 9.57 -11.34 -10.12
CA ILE A 175 10.89 -11.63 -10.70
C ILE A 175 12.04 -11.09 -9.87
N LEU A 176 11.75 -10.49 -8.71
CA LEU A 176 12.78 -10.05 -7.78
C LEU A 176 13.59 -11.24 -7.27
N SER A 177 14.87 -10.99 -7.09
CA SER A 177 15.87 -11.96 -6.64
C SER A 177 17.01 -11.21 -5.99
N GLU A 178 17.89 -11.91 -5.27
CA GLU A 178 19.01 -11.32 -4.52
C GLU A 178 19.91 -10.39 -5.35
N ARG A 179 19.93 -10.59 -6.68
CA ARG A 179 20.64 -9.74 -7.64
C ARG A 179 20.18 -8.29 -7.66
N HIS A 180 18.94 -8.02 -7.25
CA HIS A 180 18.37 -6.69 -7.23
C HIS A 180 18.55 -5.98 -5.89
N ASN A 181 19.16 -6.63 -4.89
CA ASN A 181 19.43 -5.98 -3.62
C ASN A 181 20.33 -4.74 -3.80
N TYR A 182 19.96 -3.66 -3.09
CA TYR A 182 20.62 -2.36 -3.15
C TYR A 182 20.64 -1.71 -4.55
N THR A 183 19.65 -2.03 -5.38
CA THR A 183 19.49 -1.40 -6.70
C THR A 183 18.28 -0.47 -6.72
N LEU A 184 18.33 0.54 -7.59
CA LEU A 184 17.24 1.47 -7.86
C LEU A 184 16.27 0.84 -8.86
N GLN A 185 15.05 0.56 -8.42
CA GLN A 185 14.02 -0.11 -9.22
C GLN A 185 12.76 0.74 -9.30
N ARG A 186 11.96 0.52 -10.36
CA ARG A 186 10.65 1.13 -10.54
C ARG A 186 9.56 0.07 -10.64
N PHE A 187 8.50 0.28 -9.86
CA PHE A 187 7.28 -0.52 -9.90
C PHE A 187 6.11 0.36 -10.30
N THR A 188 5.17 -0.20 -11.05
CA THR A 188 3.93 0.46 -11.46
C THR A 188 2.75 -0.43 -11.10
N GLY A 189 1.61 0.17 -10.80
CA GLY A 189 0.39 -0.59 -10.45
C GLY A 189 0.45 -1.22 -9.06
N LEU A 190 1.20 -0.61 -8.12
CA LEU A 190 1.14 -1.01 -6.72
C LEU A 190 0.08 -0.17 -6.00
N SER A 191 -0.61 -0.75 -5.02
CA SER A 191 -1.50 -0.01 -4.12
C SER A 191 -1.10 -0.24 -2.68
N PHE A 192 -1.28 0.76 -1.82
CA PHE A 192 -1.18 0.53 -0.38
C PHE A 192 -2.27 -0.46 0.05
N ALA A 193 -1.95 -1.31 1.02
CA ALA A 193 -2.95 -2.19 1.63
C ALA A 193 -4.07 -1.35 2.26
N SER A 194 -5.31 -1.84 2.19
CA SER A 194 -6.50 -1.08 2.61
C SER A 194 -6.46 -0.63 4.07
N ASN A 195 -5.80 -1.41 4.92
CA ASN A 195 -5.59 -1.09 6.34
C ASN A 195 -4.54 0.02 6.58
N GLU A 196 -3.89 0.53 5.53
CA GLU A 196 -2.97 1.67 5.60
C GLU A 196 -3.65 2.99 5.21
N PHE A 197 -4.85 2.95 4.63
CA PHE A 197 -5.57 4.16 4.23
C PHE A 197 -5.91 5.05 5.44
N GLY A 198 -5.83 6.37 5.24
CA GLY A 198 -5.99 7.36 6.31
C GLY A 198 -4.78 7.54 7.22
N LYS A 199 -3.72 6.72 7.09
CA LYS A 199 -2.44 6.91 7.80
C LYS A 199 -1.48 7.78 7.00
N MET A 200 -0.49 8.32 7.69
CA MET A 200 0.68 8.96 7.08
C MET A 200 1.70 7.90 6.63
N LEU A 201 2.59 8.24 5.68
CA LEU A 201 3.65 7.33 5.23
C LEU A 201 4.52 6.84 6.39
N GLY A 202 4.87 7.73 7.31
CA GLY A 202 5.63 7.41 8.50
C GLY A 202 5.18 8.19 9.72
N GLU A 203 5.95 8.03 10.79
CA GLU A 203 5.75 8.68 12.07
C GLU A 203 7.02 9.43 12.45
N PHE A 204 6.88 10.60 13.09
CA PHE A 204 8.02 11.46 13.36
C PHE A 204 9.03 10.76 14.29
N ARG A 205 10.25 10.56 13.78
CA ARG A 205 11.38 9.88 14.46
C ARG A 205 11.11 8.42 14.85
N GLU A 206 10.18 7.76 14.17
CA GLU A 206 9.89 6.34 14.40
C GLU A 206 9.98 5.54 13.11
N ASP A 207 10.64 4.38 13.20
CA ASP A 207 10.71 3.42 12.10
C ASP A 207 9.30 2.98 11.70
N SER A 208 8.93 3.29 10.47
CA SER A 208 7.60 3.04 9.92
C SER A 208 7.68 2.13 8.71
N LYS A 209 6.68 1.27 8.58
CA LYS A 209 6.52 0.40 7.40
C LYS A 209 5.11 0.53 6.87
N ARG A 210 4.98 0.56 5.55
CA ARG A 210 3.69 0.56 4.84
C ARG A 210 3.67 -0.54 3.81
N LEU A 211 2.64 -1.38 3.88
CA LEU A 211 2.48 -2.50 2.96
C LEU A 211 1.92 -2.02 1.61
N LEU A 212 2.63 -2.35 0.54
CA LEU A 212 2.22 -2.19 -0.85
C LEU A 212 1.95 -3.57 -1.45
N LEU A 213 0.92 -3.67 -2.28
CA LEU A 213 0.50 -4.88 -2.95
C LEU A 213 0.48 -4.64 -4.46
N ASP A 214 0.95 -5.61 -5.24
CA ASP A 214 0.63 -5.67 -6.67
C ASP A 214 -0.73 -6.34 -6.91
N CYS A 215 -1.09 -6.43 -8.20
CA CYS A 215 -2.35 -7.04 -8.64
C CYS A 215 -2.50 -8.51 -8.27
N ASN A 216 -1.38 -9.22 -8.09
CA ASN A 216 -1.34 -10.64 -7.74
C ASN A 216 -1.27 -10.83 -6.21
N GLY A 217 -1.27 -9.76 -5.42
CA GLY A 217 -1.12 -9.80 -3.97
C GLY A 217 0.32 -9.99 -3.50
N ASN A 218 1.32 -9.89 -4.39
CA ASN A 218 2.72 -9.89 -3.98
C ASN A 218 3.00 -8.61 -3.18
N GLN A 219 3.88 -8.74 -2.19
CA GLN A 219 4.08 -7.71 -1.20
C GLN A 219 5.42 -6.97 -1.38
N LEU A 220 5.37 -5.65 -1.19
CA LEU A 220 6.52 -4.77 -1.05
C LEU A 220 6.29 -3.88 0.17
N ARG A 221 7.30 -3.66 1.01
CA ARG A 221 7.17 -2.76 2.18
C ARG A 221 7.93 -1.47 1.92
N LEU A 222 7.22 -0.35 1.88
CA LEU A 222 7.86 0.96 1.97
C LEU A 222 8.35 1.17 3.41
N VAL A 223 9.64 1.45 3.57
CA VAL A 223 10.29 1.65 4.87
C VAL A 223 10.71 3.11 5.01
N LEU A 224 10.41 3.69 6.17
CA LEU A 224 10.83 5.03 6.58
C LEU A 224 11.42 4.97 7.98
N THR A 225 12.32 5.89 8.29
CA THR A 225 12.97 6.05 9.60
C THR A 225 12.30 7.14 10.46
N GLY A 226 11.39 7.91 9.87
CA GLY A 226 10.70 9.03 10.53
C GLY A 226 11.51 10.33 10.52
N TYR A 227 12.68 10.34 9.88
CA TYR A 227 13.51 11.53 9.68
C TYR A 227 13.34 12.14 8.28
N GLU A 228 12.62 11.45 7.39
CA GLU A 228 12.33 11.89 6.04
C GLU A 228 11.37 13.09 6.05
N GLU A 229 11.57 14.10 5.21
CA GLU A 229 10.70 15.30 5.18
C GLU A 229 9.25 15.00 4.78
N TYR A 230 9.00 13.84 4.18
CA TYR A 230 7.70 13.38 3.70
C TYR A 230 7.03 12.33 4.59
N TYR A 231 7.45 12.19 5.84
CA TYR A 231 6.85 11.22 6.77
C TYR A 231 5.34 11.47 6.96
N ASP A 232 4.88 12.71 6.91
CA ASP A 232 3.50 13.12 7.15
C ASP A 232 2.60 13.10 5.90
N TYR A 233 3.14 12.63 4.76
CA TYR A 233 2.38 12.48 3.53
C TYR A 233 1.24 11.48 3.73
N LEU A 234 0.01 11.90 3.44
CA LEU A 234 -1.18 11.07 3.59
C LEU A 234 -1.19 9.96 2.53
N ILE A 235 -1.41 8.72 2.97
CA ILE A 235 -1.43 7.57 2.07
C ILE A 235 -2.58 7.69 1.07
N PRO A 236 -2.29 7.58 -0.25
CA PRO A 236 -3.32 7.64 -1.28
C PRO A 236 -4.06 6.30 -1.38
N GLU A 237 -5.34 6.38 -1.72
CA GLU A 237 -6.15 5.20 -2.06
C GLU A 237 -5.94 4.77 -3.52
N SER A 238 -5.41 5.67 -4.36
CA SER A 238 -5.12 5.39 -5.76
C SER A 238 -3.88 4.50 -5.91
N PRO A 239 -3.84 3.68 -6.97
CA PRO A 239 -2.61 3.01 -7.38
C PRO A 239 -1.47 4.00 -7.60
N ILE A 240 -0.24 3.51 -7.42
CA ILE A 240 0.97 4.29 -7.53
C ILE A 240 1.98 3.65 -8.47
N GLN A 241 2.80 4.51 -9.05
CA GLN A 241 4.14 4.19 -9.51
C GLN A 241 5.13 4.62 -8.42
N ILE A 242 6.02 3.71 -8.02
CA ILE A 242 7.03 3.97 -7.00
C ILE A 242 8.42 3.62 -7.51
N SER A 243 9.40 4.48 -7.25
CA SER A 243 10.82 4.23 -7.58
C SER A 243 11.70 4.39 -6.36
N GLY A 244 12.59 3.44 -6.11
CA GLY A 244 13.36 3.46 -4.86
C GLY A 244 14.40 2.36 -4.80
N ILE A 245 15.16 2.38 -3.71
CA ILE A 245 16.22 1.42 -3.43
C ILE A 245 15.58 0.22 -2.76
N ILE A 246 15.71 -0.96 -3.36
CA ILE A 246 15.12 -2.17 -2.81
C ILE A 246 16.11 -3.06 -2.09
N TYR A 247 15.62 -3.80 -1.09
CA TYR A 247 16.39 -4.84 -0.43
C TYR A 247 15.50 -5.90 0.23
N ALA A 248 16.01 -7.12 0.32
CA ALA A 248 15.39 -8.22 1.03
C ALA A 248 15.87 -8.24 2.48
N LYS A 249 14.93 -8.40 3.42
CA LYS A 249 15.22 -8.61 4.85
C LYS A 249 14.22 -9.59 5.42
N ASN A 250 14.71 -10.66 6.06
CA ASN A 250 13.88 -11.72 6.63
C ASN A 250 12.90 -12.36 5.64
N GLY A 251 13.28 -12.47 4.36
CA GLY A 251 12.42 -13.05 3.31
C GLY A 251 11.38 -12.09 2.73
N GLU A 252 11.35 -10.82 3.18
CA GLU A 252 10.43 -9.80 2.69
C GLU A 252 11.19 -8.74 1.87
N TRP A 253 10.58 -8.26 0.78
CA TRP A 253 11.09 -7.16 -0.02
C TRP A 253 10.69 -5.81 0.58
N ASN A 254 11.66 -4.92 0.69
CA ASN A 254 11.52 -3.57 1.18
C ASN A 254 11.96 -2.58 0.10
N ILE A 255 11.41 -1.37 0.15
CA ILE A 255 11.79 -0.24 -0.69
C ILE A 255 11.97 1.00 0.19
N GLU A 256 13.03 1.76 -0.08
CA GLU A 256 13.30 3.06 0.54
C GLU A 256 13.29 4.14 -0.56
N LEU A 257 12.69 5.28 -0.24
CA LEU A 257 12.62 6.43 -1.14
C LEU A 257 13.75 7.41 -0.83
N ASN A 258 14.23 8.10 -1.86
CA ASN A 258 15.12 9.26 -1.69
C ASN A 258 14.34 10.56 -1.49
N SER A 259 13.13 10.61 -2.05
CA SER A 259 12.27 11.79 -2.12
C SER A 259 10.83 11.36 -2.39
N ILE A 260 9.87 12.18 -1.95
CA ILE A 260 8.45 11.98 -2.23
C ILE A 260 8.13 12.00 -3.74
N GLU A 261 8.94 12.70 -4.55
CA GLU A 261 8.73 12.79 -6.01
C GLU A 261 8.84 11.43 -6.72
N HIS A 262 9.44 10.44 -6.06
CA HIS A 262 9.53 9.08 -6.56
C HIS A 262 8.27 8.23 -6.32
N LEU A 263 7.28 8.78 -5.61
CA LEU A 263 5.94 8.22 -5.48
C LEU A 263 4.99 9.05 -6.33
N LYS A 264 4.36 8.43 -7.33
CA LYS A 264 3.45 9.09 -8.27
C LYS A 264 2.13 8.36 -8.32
N LEU A 265 1.02 9.09 -8.21
CA LEU A 265 -0.31 8.53 -8.41
C LEU A 265 -0.50 8.16 -9.89
N ILE A 266 -1.15 7.05 -10.15
CA ILE A 266 -1.53 6.62 -11.50
C ILE A 266 -3.02 6.24 -11.52
N GLU A 267 -3.62 6.35 -12.71
CA GLU A 267 -5.04 6.02 -12.92
C GLU A 267 -5.27 4.52 -13.16
N GLU A 268 -4.24 3.77 -13.54
CA GLU A 268 -4.37 2.33 -13.82
C GLU A 268 -4.58 1.53 -12.53
N THR A 269 -5.80 1.00 -12.38
CA THR A 269 -6.10 -0.08 -11.46
C THR A 269 -5.68 -1.42 -12.06
N CYS A 270 -5.36 -2.36 -11.18
CA CYS A 270 -5.08 -3.73 -11.57
C CYS A 270 -6.20 -4.31 -12.44
N PRO A 271 -5.92 -4.76 -13.67
CA PRO A 271 -6.93 -5.41 -14.50
C PRO A 271 -7.40 -6.68 -13.78
N GLY A 272 -8.64 -6.67 -13.26
CA GLY A 272 -9.24 -7.79 -12.54
C GLY A 272 -9.26 -7.70 -11.01
N ARG A 273 -8.70 -6.64 -10.39
CA ARG A 273 -9.01 -6.25 -9.01
C ARG A 273 -9.91 -5.01 -9.03
N ASN A 274 -11.14 -5.20 -9.49
CA ASN A 274 -12.20 -4.35 -8.96
C ASN A 274 -12.19 -4.60 -7.44
N LEU A 275 -12.10 -3.55 -6.64
CA LEU A 275 -12.88 -3.53 -5.41
C LEU A 275 -14.30 -3.73 -5.94
N THR A 276 -14.79 -4.98 -6.01
CA THR A 276 -16.08 -5.31 -6.60
C THR A 276 -17.16 -4.83 -5.64
N LYS A 277 -17.28 -3.51 -5.51
CA LYS A 277 -18.47 -2.86 -4.99
C LYS A 277 -19.65 -3.16 -5.89
N GLY A 278 -19.42 -3.52 -7.16
CA GLY A 278 -20.44 -4.08 -8.03
C GLY A 278 -21.14 -5.31 -7.44
N LEU A 279 -20.52 -6.04 -6.51
CA LEU A 279 -21.18 -7.12 -5.78
C LEU A 279 -21.76 -6.64 -4.44
N PHE A 280 -23.07 -6.78 -4.26
CA PHE A 280 -23.78 -6.32 -3.05
C PHE A 280 -25.05 -7.13 -2.80
N ILE A 281 -25.65 -6.97 -1.61
CA ILE A 281 -26.94 -7.54 -1.22
C ILE A 281 -28.06 -6.76 -1.94
N SER A 282 -28.82 -7.46 -2.79
CA SER A 282 -29.89 -6.89 -3.59
C SER A 282 -31.28 -7.11 -3.00
N GLU A 283 -31.48 -8.18 -2.24
CA GLU A 283 -32.78 -8.49 -1.63
C GLU A 283 -32.63 -9.34 -0.37
N ILE A 284 -33.48 -9.06 0.62
CA ILE A 284 -33.67 -9.87 1.82
C ILE A 284 -35.17 -10.07 1.99
N ALA A 285 -35.60 -11.32 2.18
CA ALA A 285 -37.01 -11.69 2.23
C ALA A 285 -37.38 -12.35 3.55
N ASP A 286 -38.46 -11.86 4.15
CA ASP A 286 -39.13 -12.48 5.30
C ASP A 286 -40.64 -12.61 5.05
N PRO A 287 -41.10 -13.63 4.32
CA PRO A 287 -42.52 -13.76 3.98
C PRO A 287 -43.40 -14.09 5.21
N ASP A 288 -44.50 -13.36 5.39
CA ASP A 288 -45.49 -13.58 6.47
C ASP A 288 -46.09 -14.99 6.46
N ASN A 289 -46.41 -15.49 5.27
CA ASN A 289 -47.07 -16.78 5.11
C ASN A 289 -46.13 -18.00 5.13
N ASP A 290 -44.82 -17.82 4.99
CA ASP A 290 -43.86 -18.93 4.95
C ASP A 290 -42.42 -18.54 5.31
N ILE A 291 -42.10 -18.62 6.60
CA ILE A 291 -40.74 -18.37 7.13
C ILE A 291 -39.66 -19.27 6.53
N LYS A 292 -40.01 -20.42 5.95
CA LYS A 292 -39.02 -21.31 5.31
C LYS A 292 -38.70 -20.88 3.89
N ALA A 293 -39.47 -19.97 3.32
CA ALA A 293 -39.23 -19.36 2.01
C ALA A 293 -38.33 -18.11 2.09
N ARG A 294 -37.71 -17.83 3.25
CA ARG A 294 -36.70 -16.77 3.42
C ARG A 294 -35.48 -16.99 2.54
N PHE A 295 -34.92 -15.88 2.04
CA PHE A 295 -33.68 -15.89 1.27
C PHE A 295 -32.93 -14.56 1.37
N ILE A 296 -31.65 -14.61 1.01
CA ILE A 296 -30.82 -13.45 0.69
C ILE A 296 -30.43 -13.55 -0.79
N GLU A 297 -30.50 -12.43 -1.51
CA GLU A 297 -30.01 -12.30 -2.87
C GLU A 297 -28.79 -11.37 -2.91
N LEU A 298 -27.74 -11.80 -3.60
CA LEU A 298 -26.64 -10.95 -4.02
C LEU A 298 -26.80 -10.61 -5.50
N TYR A 299 -26.31 -9.44 -5.90
CA TYR A 299 -26.23 -9.03 -7.30
C TYR A 299 -24.84 -8.57 -7.67
N ASN A 300 -24.33 -9.09 -8.78
CA ASN A 300 -23.10 -8.61 -9.42
C ASN A 300 -23.43 -7.59 -10.52
N ALA A 301 -23.22 -6.31 -10.25
CA ALA A 301 -23.35 -5.20 -11.20
C ALA A 301 -22.10 -4.95 -12.04
N ASP A 302 -21.01 -5.69 -11.81
CA ASP A 302 -19.81 -5.58 -12.63
C ASP A 302 -20.04 -6.18 -14.02
N GLU A 303 -19.26 -5.70 -14.99
CA GLU A 303 -19.24 -6.23 -16.37
C GLU A 303 -18.54 -7.60 -16.50
N ASN A 304 -17.94 -8.08 -15.41
CA ASN A 304 -17.19 -9.33 -15.37
C ASN A 304 -17.76 -10.30 -14.33
N ASP A 305 -17.49 -11.58 -14.52
CA ASP A 305 -17.78 -12.61 -13.51
C ASP A 305 -16.91 -12.40 -12.27
N VAL A 306 -17.50 -12.58 -11.08
CA VAL A 306 -16.83 -12.41 -9.79
C VAL A 306 -16.70 -13.76 -9.09
N SER A 307 -15.46 -14.23 -8.90
CA SER A 307 -15.16 -15.38 -8.06
C SER A 307 -15.29 -14.98 -6.59
N LEU A 308 -16.03 -15.78 -5.82
CA LEU A 308 -16.27 -15.52 -4.40
C LEU A 308 -15.29 -16.26 -3.49
N GLN A 309 -14.16 -16.73 -4.01
CA GLN A 309 -13.14 -17.42 -3.21
C GLN A 309 -12.71 -16.57 -2.01
N GLY A 310 -12.94 -17.06 -0.78
CA GLY A 310 -12.63 -16.37 0.46
C GLY A 310 -13.68 -15.34 0.92
N TRP A 311 -14.76 -15.14 0.16
CA TRP A 311 -15.85 -14.25 0.57
C TRP A 311 -16.80 -14.94 1.54
N GLU A 312 -17.50 -14.15 2.36
CA GLU A 312 -18.53 -14.65 3.27
C GLU A 312 -19.64 -13.61 3.50
N ILE A 313 -20.82 -14.10 3.89
CA ILE A 313 -21.85 -13.28 4.53
C ILE A 313 -21.80 -13.54 6.04
N GLN A 314 -21.86 -12.47 6.82
CA GLN A 314 -21.93 -12.52 8.28
C GLN A 314 -23.28 -11.98 8.73
N ARG A 315 -23.91 -12.65 9.70
CA ARG A 315 -25.09 -12.14 10.41
C ARG A 315 -24.73 -11.77 11.83
N TYR A 316 -25.23 -10.63 12.28
CA TYR A 316 -25.21 -10.19 13.67
C TYR A 316 -26.66 -10.11 14.16
N THR A 317 -26.99 -10.91 15.16
CA THR A 317 -28.38 -11.07 15.59
C THR A 317 -28.82 -9.95 16.52
N ASN A 318 -29.88 -9.24 16.13
CA ASN A 318 -30.39 -8.06 16.80
C ASN A 318 -29.23 -7.08 17.11
N ALA A 319 -29.14 -6.60 18.35
CA ALA A 319 -28.07 -5.72 18.83
C ALA A 319 -26.71 -6.40 19.13
N ASP A 320 -26.47 -7.63 18.65
CA ASP A 320 -25.17 -8.28 18.84
C ASP A 320 -24.04 -7.49 18.14
N THR A 321 -22.88 -7.41 18.79
CA THR A 321 -21.65 -6.80 18.24
C THR A 321 -20.65 -7.84 17.74
N THR A 322 -21.01 -9.13 17.84
CA THR A 322 -20.20 -10.25 17.39
C THR A 322 -20.97 -11.06 16.37
N VAL A 323 -20.25 -11.65 15.41
CA VAL A 323 -20.87 -12.46 14.35
C VAL A 323 -21.59 -13.68 14.94
N SER A 324 -22.90 -13.72 14.78
CA SER A 324 -23.78 -14.79 15.27
C SER A 324 -23.88 -15.95 14.26
N SER A 325 -23.70 -15.68 12.96
CA SER A 325 -23.69 -16.71 11.90
C SER A 325 -22.81 -16.30 10.72
N ARG A 326 -22.25 -17.29 10.01
CA ARG A 326 -21.40 -17.10 8.81
C ARG A 326 -21.84 -18.03 7.69
N PHE A 327 -21.77 -17.55 6.46
CA PHE A 327 -21.94 -18.37 5.27
C PHE A 327 -20.74 -18.18 4.33
N ASP A 328 -19.98 -19.25 4.11
CA ASP A 328 -18.82 -19.25 3.23
C ASP A 328 -19.25 -19.30 1.76
N LEU A 329 -18.80 -18.31 0.99
CA LEU A 329 -19.09 -18.18 -0.44
C LEU A 329 -17.96 -18.74 -1.32
N SER A 330 -16.90 -19.28 -0.73
CA SER A 330 -15.64 -19.59 -1.44
C SER A 330 -15.76 -20.50 -2.67
N SER A 331 -16.82 -21.30 -2.73
CA SER A 331 -17.04 -22.28 -3.81
C SER A 331 -17.84 -21.72 -5.00
N TYR A 332 -18.24 -20.44 -4.96
CA TYR A 332 -19.18 -19.87 -5.94
C TYR A 332 -18.53 -18.80 -6.83
N THR A 333 -19.21 -18.53 -7.94
CA THR A 333 -18.89 -17.45 -8.88
C THR A 333 -20.20 -16.86 -9.36
N ILE A 334 -20.32 -15.54 -9.31
CA ILE A 334 -21.51 -14.83 -9.78
C ILE A 334 -21.19 -14.21 -11.13
N LYS A 335 -21.97 -14.55 -12.15
CA LYS A 335 -21.76 -14.00 -13.49
C LYS A 335 -21.99 -12.50 -13.53
N SER A 336 -21.37 -11.82 -14.49
CA SER A 336 -21.63 -10.40 -14.74
C SER A 336 -23.13 -10.13 -14.84
N ASN A 337 -23.61 -9.02 -14.26
CA ASN A 337 -25.02 -8.59 -14.31
C ASN A 337 -26.04 -9.65 -13.88
N SER A 338 -25.66 -10.57 -12.98
CA SER A 338 -26.50 -11.70 -12.54
C SER A 338 -26.70 -11.70 -11.02
N THR A 339 -27.79 -12.34 -10.59
CA THR A 339 -28.15 -12.57 -9.19
C THR A 339 -27.57 -13.89 -8.67
N PHE A 340 -27.50 -14.03 -7.35
CA PHE A 340 -27.14 -15.25 -6.64
C PHE A 340 -28.01 -15.36 -5.38
N VAL A 341 -28.84 -16.40 -5.30
CA VAL A 341 -29.85 -16.56 -4.25
C VAL A 341 -29.44 -17.64 -3.25
N ILE A 342 -29.47 -17.28 -1.97
CA ILE A 342 -29.16 -18.15 -0.84
C ILE A 342 -30.44 -18.36 -0.04
N ALA A 343 -31.03 -19.56 -0.11
CA ALA A 343 -32.26 -19.90 0.58
C ALA A 343 -32.01 -20.42 2.01
N ALA A 344 -32.95 -20.17 2.92
CA ALA A 344 -32.95 -20.75 4.27
C ALA A 344 -33.28 -22.27 4.26
N ASP A 345 -34.20 -22.69 3.39
CA ASP A 345 -34.57 -24.09 3.13
C ASP A 345 -34.75 -24.25 1.62
N ALA A 346 -33.81 -24.93 0.96
CA ALA A 346 -33.81 -24.99 -0.51
C ALA A 346 -35.01 -25.75 -1.09
N GLN A 347 -35.50 -26.76 -0.37
CA GLN A 347 -36.64 -27.56 -0.82
C GLN A 347 -37.94 -26.74 -0.73
N GLN A 348 -38.15 -26.04 0.39
CA GLN A 348 -39.33 -25.18 0.53
C GLN A 348 -39.26 -24.00 -0.45
N PHE A 349 -38.10 -23.38 -0.59
CA PHE A 349 -37.88 -22.29 -1.53
C PHE A 349 -38.24 -22.71 -2.97
N GLU A 350 -37.76 -23.87 -3.43
CA GLU A 350 -38.09 -24.38 -4.77
C GLU A 350 -39.58 -24.67 -4.93
N PHE A 351 -40.22 -25.20 -3.88
CA PHE A 351 -41.67 -25.44 -3.89
C PHE A 351 -42.48 -24.15 -4.01
N VAL A 352 -42.06 -23.08 -3.31
CA VAL A 352 -42.78 -21.80 -3.27
C VAL A 352 -42.54 -20.96 -4.52
N TYR A 353 -41.27 -20.77 -4.91
CA TYR A 353 -40.92 -19.87 -6.02
C TYR A 353 -40.78 -20.57 -7.38
N GLY A 354 -40.79 -21.90 -7.41
CA GLY A 354 -40.68 -22.68 -8.64
C GLY A 354 -39.30 -22.61 -9.31
N ILE A 355 -38.28 -22.14 -8.60
CA ILE A 355 -36.88 -22.05 -9.04
C ILE A 355 -35.94 -22.63 -8.00
N ILE A 356 -34.83 -23.20 -8.45
CA ILE A 356 -33.80 -23.76 -7.56
C ILE A 356 -32.89 -22.61 -7.09
N PRO A 357 -32.62 -22.45 -5.78
CA PRO A 357 -31.70 -21.43 -5.31
C PRO A 357 -30.24 -21.82 -5.64
N ASP A 358 -29.36 -20.84 -5.76
CA ASP A 358 -27.94 -21.08 -6.05
C ASP A 358 -27.21 -21.74 -4.87
N ALA A 359 -27.65 -21.45 -3.64
CA ALA A 359 -27.13 -22.07 -2.43
C ALA A 359 -28.17 -22.19 -1.32
N GLU A 360 -27.84 -22.98 -0.29
CA GLU A 360 -28.67 -23.20 0.90
C GLU A 360 -27.87 -22.92 2.17
N ALA A 361 -28.41 -22.06 3.04
CA ALA A 361 -27.88 -21.80 4.36
C ALA A 361 -28.85 -22.35 5.42
N ARG A 362 -28.56 -23.53 5.97
CA ARG A 362 -29.49 -24.27 6.84
C ARG A 362 -29.52 -23.78 8.29
N GLY A 363 -30.68 -23.87 8.94
CA GLY A 363 -30.83 -23.68 10.39
C GLY A 363 -30.96 -22.21 10.81
N SER A 364 -30.36 -21.80 11.93
CA SER A 364 -30.24 -20.38 12.32
C SER A 364 -29.06 -19.73 11.56
N SER A 365 -29.17 -19.74 10.23
CA SER A 365 -28.15 -19.30 9.30
C SER A 365 -28.30 -17.82 8.93
N VAL A 366 -27.37 -17.28 8.15
CA VAL A 366 -27.49 -15.93 7.58
C VAL A 366 -28.82 -15.69 6.84
N ALA A 367 -29.33 -16.68 6.09
CA ALA A 367 -30.53 -16.56 5.28
C ALA A 367 -31.83 -16.72 6.09
N ASN A 368 -31.75 -17.16 7.34
CA ASN A 368 -32.90 -17.29 8.23
C ASN A 368 -32.99 -16.10 9.20
N SER A 369 -32.92 -14.89 8.65
CA SER A 369 -33.13 -13.64 9.38
C SER A 369 -34.63 -13.30 9.44
N ASN A 370 -35.11 -12.87 10.60
CA ASN A 370 -36.53 -12.62 10.89
C ASN A 370 -36.89 -11.13 10.97
N GLY A 371 -36.18 -10.30 10.21
CA GLY A 371 -36.56 -8.90 10.04
C GLY A 371 -35.81 -7.88 10.91
N ASP A 372 -35.02 -8.32 11.88
CA ASP A 372 -34.34 -7.46 12.87
C ASP A 372 -32.83 -7.69 13.00
N ASP A 373 -32.24 -8.56 12.16
CA ASP A 373 -30.78 -8.81 12.15
C ASP A 373 -30.01 -7.85 11.21
N ASN A 374 -28.69 -7.80 11.43
CA ASN A 374 -27.74 -7.10 10.56
C ASN A 374 -26.97 -8.09 9.68
N LEU A 375 -26.76 -7.76 8.41
CA LEU A 375 -26.06 -8.59 7.43
C LEU A 375 -24.88 -7.85 6.81
N VAL A 376 -23.74 -8.52 6.72
CA VAL A 376 -22.49 -7.94 6.22
C VAL A 376 -21.88 -8.85 5.17
N LEU A 377 -21.60 -8.32 3.98
CA LEU A 377 -20.85 -9.01 2.93
C LEU A 377 -19.36 -8.65 3.05
N VAL A 378 -18.52 -9.67 3.19
CA VAL A 378 -17.08 -9.51 3.42
C VAL A 378 -16.30 -10.23 2.33
N ASN A 379 -15.29 -9.56 1.76
CA ASN A 379 -14.44 -10.16 0.72
C ASN A 379 -13.29 -11.02 1.30
N SER A 380 -12.51 -11.62 0.40
CA SER A 380 -11.34 -12.44 0.74
C SER A 380 -10.26 -11.74 1.59
N ASP A 381 -10.22 -10.41 1.57
CA ASP A 381 -9.26 -9.61 2.35
C ASP A 381 -9.82 -9.22 3.73
N GLY A 382 -11.03 -9.67 4.08
CA GLY A 382 -11.71 -9.31 5.32
C GLY A 382 -12.34 -7.91 5.31
N LYS A 383 -12.48 -7.27 4.14
CA LYS A 383 -13.10 -5.95 4.00
C LYS A 383 -14.61 -6.08 3.82
N VAL A 384 -15.37 -5.24 4.51
CA VAL A 384 -16.80 -5.06 4.28
C VAL A 384 -17.00 -4.44 2.89
N ILE A 385 -17.74 -5.14 2.04
CA ILE A 385 -18.12 -4.68 0.69
C ILE A 385 -19.51 -4.09 0.69
N ASP A 386 -20.41 -4.68 1.48
CA ASP A 386 -21.79 -4.22 1.61
C ASP A 386 -22.35 -4.54 3.00
N ILE A 387 -23.30 -3.74 3.47
CA ILE A 387 -23.97 -3.93 4.76
C ILE A 387 -25.46 -3.57 4.71
N PHE A 388 -26.28 -4.37 5.39
CA PHE A 388 -27.67 -4.07 5.72
C PHE A 388 -27.82 -4.03 7.25
N GLY A 389 -28.33 -2.90 7.77
CA GLY A 389 -28.44 -2.63 9.20
C GLY A 389 -27.17 -2.06 9.86
N ARG A 390 -27.23 -1.84 11.17
CA ARG A 390 -26.12 -1.33 11.99
C ARG A 390 -25.70 -2.35 13.05
N ILE A 391 -24.48 -2.86 12.95
CA ILE A 391 -23.92 -3.78 13.97
C ILE A 391 -24.03 -3.15 15.36
N GLY A 392 -24.64 -3.87 16.30
CA GLY A 392 -24.90 -3.40 17.66
C GLY A 392 -26.24 -2.69 17.85
N GLU A 393 -27.08 -2.59 16.81
CA GLU A 393 -28.46 -2.09 16.87
C GLU A 393 -29.44 -3.24 16.56
N ASP A 394 -30.52 -3.30 17.33
CA ASP A 394 -31.66 -4.19 17.08
C ASP A 394 -32.55 -3.56 16.02
N GLY A 395 -32.87 -4.30 14.95
CA GLY A 395 -33.58 -3.75 13.80
C GLY A 395 -35.04 -3.39 14.09
N SER A 396 -35.69 -4.02 15.07
CA SER A 396 -37.09 -3.75 15.40
C SER A 396 -37.36 -2.28 15.71
N GLY A 397 -38.35 -1.70 15.04
CA GLY A 397 -38.74 -0.30 15.20
C GLY A 397 -37.72 0.70 14.66
N THR A 398 -36.83 0.29 13.74
CA THR A 398 -35.82 1.15 13.08
C THR A 398 -36.08 1.29 11.58
N ASP A 399 -35.13 1.88 10.84
CA ASP A 399 -35.17 2.03 9.39
C ASP A 399 -34.65 0.79 8.63
N HIS A 400 -34.16 -0.25 9.32
CA HIS A 400 -33.75 -1.51 8.70
C HIS A 400 -34.59 -2.72 9.15
N GLU A 401 -35.77 -2.46 9.70
CA GLU A 401 -36.76 -3.50 10.03
C GLU A 401 -37.45 -4.00 8.75
N PHE A 402 -37.47 -5.32 8.53
CA PHE A 402 -38.15 -5.96 7.39
C PHE A 402 -38.99 -7.19 7.78
N GLU A 403 -39.36 -7.32 9.06
CA GLU A 403 -40.18 -8.43 9.58
C GLU A 403 -41.49 -8.56 8.79
N ASP A 404 -41.84 -9.80 8.42
CA ASP A 404 -43.01 -10.14 7.60
C ASP A 404 -43.08 -9.36 6.26
N GLY A 405 -41.91 -8.95 5.77
CA GLY A 405 -41.76 -8.03 4.66
C GLY A 405 -40.54 -8.33 3.79
N ARG A 406 -39.93 -7.24 3.30
CA ARG A 406 -38.91 -7.29 2.24
C ARG A 406 -37.99 -6.07 2.35
N ALA A 407 -36.70 -6.29 2.22
CA ALA A 407 -35.73 -5.24 1.93
C ALA A 407 -35.19 -5.42 0.51
N GLN A 408 -35.48 -4.49 -0.38
CA GLN A 408 -35.04 -4.54 -1.78
C GLN A 408 -34.12 -3.37 -2.10
N ARG A 409 -32.97 -3.65 -2.72
CA ARG A 409 -32.05 -2.60 -3.16
C ARG A 409 -32.62 -1.88 -4.38
N LYS A 410 -32.62 -0.54 -4.36
CA LYS A 410 -33.07 0.28 -5.50
C LYS A 410 -32.27 -0.05 -6.76
N SER A 411 -32.94 -0.08 -7.90
CA SER A 411 -32.39 -0.61 -9.16
C SER A 411 -31.20 0.18 -9.73
N HIS A 412 -31.16 1.49 -9.46
CA HIS A 412 -30.11 2.40 -9.89
C HIS A 412 -28.82 2.28 -9.05
N ILE A 413 -28.86 1.59 -7.91
CA ILE A 413 -27.66 1.32 -7.11
C ILE A 413 -26.81 0.28 -7.84
N LYS A 414 -25.55 0.61 -8.09
CA LYS A 414 -24.59 -0.28 -8.78
C LYS A 414 -23.40 -0.65 -7.91
N GLU A 415 -23.36 -0.14 -6.67
CA GLU A 415 -22.25 -0.34 -5.74
C GLU A 415 -22.78 -0.58 -4.33
N GLY A 416 -22.17 -1.54 -3.61
CA GLY A 416 -22.36 -1.74 -2.18
C GLY A 416 -21.62 -0.72 -1.32
N THR A 417 -22.01 -0.62 -0.05
CA THR A 417 -21.43 0.33 0.93
C THR A 417 -21.06 -0.36 2.23
N ASP A 418 -19.97 0.07 2.86
CA ASP A 418 -19.51 -0.45 4.16
C ASP A 418 -20.20 0.21 5.37
N ILE A 419 -21.10 1.16 5.11
CA ILE A 419 -21.98 1.80 6.07
C ILE A 419 -23.40 1.69 5.55
N PHE A 420 -24.35 1.33 6.42
CA PHE A 420 -25.75 1.21 6.04
C PHE A 420 -26.34 2.58 5.68
N ASP A 421 -26.92 2.64 4.49
CA ASP A 421 -27.57 3.82 3.93
C ASP A 421 -28.99 3.45 3.53
N PHE A 422 -29.94 3.83 4.37
CA PHE A 422 -31.37 3.57 4.18
C PHE A 422 -31.89 4.07 2.82
N GLU A 423 -31.32 5.17 2.28
CA GLU A 423 -31.78 5.75 1.01
C GLU A 423 -31.53 4.83 -0.20
N GLN A 424 -30.74 3.77 -0.04
CA GLN A 424 -30.49 2.80 -1.09
C GLN A 424 -31.53 1.67 -1.16
N TRP A 425 -32.45 1.62 -0.20
CA TRP A 425 -33.37 0.51 -0.01
C TRP A 425 -34.84 0.93 -0.13
N GLU A 426 -35.66 -0.02 -0.57
CA GLU A 426 -37.11 -0.01 -0.43
C GLU A 426 -37.44 -1.14 0.55
N ILE A 427 -37.93 -0.77 1.73
CA ILE A 427 -38.12 -1.69 2.85
C ILE A 427 -39.59 -1.67 3.25
N SER A 428 -40.19 -2.85 3.34
CA SER A 428 -41.54 -3.05 3.87
C SER A 428 -41.53 -4.02 5.03
N ASN A 429 -42.45 -3.82 5.98
CA ASN A 429 -42.65 -4.66 7.17
C ASN A 429 -44.11 -4.55 7.67
N ASP A 430 -44.48 -5.29 8.71
CA ASP A 430 -45.82 -5.32 9.29
C ASP A 430 -46.11 -4.21 10.33
N SER A 431 -45.07 -3.50 10.78
CA SER A 431 -45.13 -2.51 11.87
C SER A 431 -45.09 -1.05 11.39
N GLY A 432 -44.37 -0.79 10.30
CA GLY A 432 -44.14 0.51 9.66
C GLY A 432 -43.26 1.46 10.48
N GLY A 433 -42.86 2.57 9.86
CA GLY A 433 -42.13 3.66 10.55
C GLY A 433 -40.70 3.84 10.07
N ASN A 434 -40.05 4.91 10.53
CA ASN A 434 -38.67 5.28 10.16
C ASN A 434 -38.36 5.30 8.65
N GLY A 435 -39.37 5.55 7.82
CA GLY A 435 -39.25 5.58 6.36
C GLY A 435 -39.65 4.29 5.64
N THR A 436 -39.84 3.18 6.36
CA THR A 436 -40.30 1.90 5.81
C THR A 436 -41.79 1.93 5.41
N GLU A 437 -42.18 1.08 4.46
CA GLU A 437 -43.57 0.89 4.02
C GLU A 437 -44.29 -0.10 4.95
N LEU A 438 -45.38 0.35 5.59
CA LEU A 438 -46.29 -0.54 6.36
C LEU A 438 -47.04 -1.46 5.39
N LYS A 439 -46.45 -2.61 5.09
CA LYS A 439 -46.96 -3.57 4.11
C LYS A 439 -46.33 -4.95 4.29
N ILE A 440 -47.17 -5.88 4.71
CA ILE A 440 -46.86 -7.31 4.74
C ILE A 440 -46.63 -7.85 3.33
N LYS A 441 -45.72 -8.82 3.20
CA LYS A 441 -45.35 -9.47 1.94
C LYS A 441 -45.57 -10.98 2.03
N ASN A 442 -46.30 -11.54 1.07
CA ASN A 442 -46.58 -12.97 0.99
C ASN A 442 -45.78 -13.62 -0.15
N ALA A 443 -45.25 -14.82 0.10
CA ALA A 443 -44.62 -15.62 -0.93
C ALA A 443 -45.64 -16.55 -1.63
N PRO A 444 -45.54 -16.75 -2.95
CA PRO A 444 -44.53 -16.17 -3.83
C PRO A 444 -44.89 -14.78 -4.39
N GLU A 445 -46.11 -14.27 -4.21
CA GLU A 445 -46.64 -13.15 -5.01
C GLU A 445 -45.87 -11.84 -4.89
N ASP A 446 -45.28 -11.57 -3.72
CA ASP A 446 -44.63 -10.29 -3.42
C ASP A 446 -43.10 -10.29 -3.57
N PHE A 447 -42.52 -11.45 -3.90
CA PHE A 447 -41.08 -11.65 -4.05
C PHE A 447 -40.75 -12.16 -5.45
N ASN A 448 -39.53 -11.87 -5.89
CA ASN A 448 -39.10 -12.23 -7.23
C ASN A 448 -37.61 -12.63 -7.24
N PRO A 449 -37.25 -13.68 -6.48
CA PRO A 449 -35.87 -14.11 -6.36
C PRO A 449 -35.28 -14.46 -7.73
N GLY A 450 -34.01 -14.13 -7.91
CA GLY A 450 -33.29 -14.34 -9.15
C GLY A 450 -33.57 -13.26 -10.20
N ILE A 451 -34.48 -12.31 -9.95
CA ILE A 451 -34.86 -11.27 -10.92
C ILE A 451 -34.62 -9.90 -10.31
N ARG A 452 -33.62 -9.18 -10.83
CA ARG A 452 -33.42 -7.76 -10.51
C ARG A 452 -34.37 -6.89 -11.33
N ILE A 453 -35.30 -6.21 -10.66
CA ILE A 453 -36.19 -5.23 -11.29
C ILE A 453 -35.34 -3.98 -11.58
N ASN A 454 -35.28 -3.58 -12.85
CA ASN A 454 -34.55 -2.38 -13.32
C ASN A 454 -35.39 -1.12 -13.23
#